data_AF-A0A7J7Q486-F1
#
_entry.id   AF-A0A7J7Q486-F1
#
_cell.length_a   1.000
_cell.length_b   1.000
_cell.length_c   1.000
_cell.angle_alpha   90.00
_cell.angle_beta   90.00
_cell.angle_gamma   90.00
#
_symmetry.space_group_name_H-M   'P 1'
#
loop_
_entity.id
_entity.type
_entity.pdbx_description
1 polymer ?
#
loop_
_entity_poly.entity_id
_entity_poly.type
_entity_poly.pdbx_seq_one_letter_code
_entity_poly.pdbx_strand_id
1 'polypeptide(L)'
;MSELCICWIIQQRRSIRSLLILEQWRRPYTAGPLTEDEFEQYWNHGYVVKQGCLQQHDLQPSLDAIDRRVDNLAAKLQAAGLIRDPCSSLGVFQRLTALEQQFPEAGVLVHKDGRLPPEFAALWTHPALLAIAQQLLGPDVGGHPSWNVRAKTPRQEAGSVPWHQDSAYCSPDARSTLQVTAWIPLLDVDAANGCMQLLKGGHLAGKTVAHTGASGNTWHVAMDEAAAAAELGLDMSADVVTVPMNAGEVLLFNNLTPHRSLENTSSGIRWSLDLRWQHPDLPDGAYGLKRAIRMTAPGDPGYVIPWEGWADVDKKTGAVVGQQQQQQEGSGNVGSSEATSCSAEAANAGGGGGSSVAATTAASGAVGAAESPLSTILVGPWLDLWPITHENKHTAAWRAMKHGSNSGQ
;
A
#
# COMPACT_ATOMS: atom_id res chain seq x y z
N MET A 1 -8.67 29.51 37.39
CA MET A 1 -9.03 28.16 36.89
C MET A 1 -7.80 27.28 37.05
N SER A 2 -7.92 26.12 37.71
CA SER A 2 -6.79 25.21 37.93
C SER A 2 -6.35 24.55 36.61
N GLU A 3 -5.08 24.16 36.51
CA GLU A 3 -4.54 23.43 35.34
C GLU A 3 -5.36 22.17 35.01
N LEU A 4 -5.91 21.50 36.04
CA LEU A 4 -6.81 20.36 35.90
C LEU A 4 -8.13 20.72 35.17
N CYS A 5 -8.65 21.92 35.38
CA CYS A 5 -9.88 22.40 34.73
C CYS A 5 -9.63 22.76 33.25
N ILE A 6 -8.44 23.28 32.94
CA ILE A 6 -8.01 23.57 31.57
C ILE A 6 -7.76 22.27 30.79
N CYS A 7 -7.09 21.28 31.40
CA CYS A 7 -6.91 19.95 30.81
C CYS A 7 -8.27 19.26 30.53
N TRP A 8 -9.22 19.32 31.47
CA TRP A 8 -10.55 18.74 31.29
C TRP A 8 -11.34 19.41 30.15
N ILE A 9 -11.29 20.75 30.05
CA ILE A 9 -11.95 21.49 28.95
C ILE A 9 -11.27 21.20 27.60
N ILE A 10 -9.94 21.08 27.54
CA ILE A 10 -9.20 20.74 26.31
C ILE A 10 -9.51 19.30 25.89
N GLN A 11 -9.61 18.36 26.83
CA GLN A 11 -9.92 16.96 26.58
C GLN A 11 -11.39 16.79 26.12
N GLN A 12 -12.33 17.53 26.71
CA GLN A 12 -13.71 17.62 26.20
C GLN A 12 -13.79 18.24 24.80
N ARG A 13 -13.05 19.33 24.51
CA ARG A 13 -13.03 19.94 23.17
C ARG A 13 -12.40 19.05 22.10
N ARG A 14 -11.43 18.22 22.46
CA ARG A 14 -10.84 17.19 21.57
C ARG A 14 -11.81 16.03 21.33
N SER A 15 -12.54 15.60 22.36
CA SER A 15 -13.61 14.59 22.26
C SER A 15 -14.80 15.03 21.39
N ILE A 16 -15.15 16.32 21.40
CA ILE A 16 -16.20 16.89 20.54
C ILE A 16 -15.77 16.88 19.06
N ARG A 17 -14.49 17.18 18.74
CA ARG A 17 -13.97 17.18 17.35
C ARG A 17 -13.87 15.79 16.71
N SER A 18 -13.67 14.74 17.48
CA SER A 18 -13.65 13.35 16.99
C SER A 18 -15.04 12.78 16.69
N LEU A 19 -16.07 13.18 17.43
CA LEU A 19 -17.47 12.86 17.10
C LEU A 19 -17.89 13.56 15.80
N LEU A 20 -17.40 14.79 15.58
CA LEU A 20 -17.70 15.60 14.40
C LEU A 20 -17.32 14.94 13.06
N ILE A 21 -16.20 14.20 12.95
CA ILE A 21 -15.78 13.65 11.65
C ILE A 21 -16.62 12.45 11.21
N LEU A 22 -16.93 11.54 12.14
CA LEU A 22 -17.75 10.37 11.82
C LEU A 22 -19.19 10.76 11.56
N GLU A 23 -19.71 11.75 12.31
CA GLU A 23 -21.03 12.34 12.04
C GLU A 23 -21.07 13.03 10.67
N GLN A 24 -19.98 13.66 10.22
CA GLN A 24 -19.89 14.25 8.88
C GLN A 24 -19.82 13.20 7.76
N TRP A 25 -19.16 12.08 8.02
CA TRP A 25 -19.03 11.00 7.04
C TRP A 25 -20.28 10.14 6.94
N ARG A 26 -20.95 9.89 8.07
CA ARG A 26 -22.12 9.02 8.12
C ARG A 26 -23.28 9.61 7.35
N ARG A 27 -23.84 8.79 6.47
CA ARG A 27 -25.05 9.11 5.70
C ARG A 27 -26.24 8.31 6.22
N PRO A 28 -27.49 8.73 5.94
CA PRO A 28 -28.65 7.89 6.18
C PRO A 28 -28.54 6.58 5.39
N TYR A 29 -29.05 5.51 5.97
CA TYR A 29 -29.15 4.22 5.27
C TYR A 29 -29.98 4.37 3.99
N THR A 30 -29.54 3.67 2.94
CA THR A 30 -30.28 3.52 1.68
C THR A 30 -30.32 2.04 1.33
N ALA A 31 -31.46 1.56 0.82
CA ALA A 31 -31.60 0.17 0.42
C ALA A 31 -30.61 -0.19 -0.70
N GLY A 32 -29.96 -1.34 -0.57
CA GLY A 32 -28.92 -1.79 -1.49
C GLY A 32 -28.31 -3.12 -1.05
N PRO A 33 -27.10 -3.46 -1.54
CA PRO A 33 -26.47 -4.72 -1.19
C PRO A 33 -26.19 -4.90 0.30
N LEU A 34 -25.74 -3.86 1.02
CA LEU A 34 -25.67 -3.90 2.48
C LEU A 34 -27.09 -3.81 3.05
N THR A 35 -27.44 -4.75 3.93
CA THR A 35 -28.64 -4.63 4.76
C THR A 35 -28.49 -3.47 5.75
N GLU A 36 -29.58 -3.06 6.37
CA GLU A 36 -29.53 -2.02 7.41
C GLU A 36 -28.62 -2.44 8.57
N ASP A 37 -28.70 -3.69 9.02
CA ASP A 37 -27.82 -4.22 10.07
C ASP A 37 -26.34 -4.24 9.65
N GLU A 38 -26.04 -4.62 8.40
CA GLU A 38 -24.66 -4.60 7.87
C GLU A 38 -24.12 -3.17 7.74
N PHE A 39 -24.97 -2.24 7.30
CA PHE A 39 -24.64 -0.82 7.23
C PHE A 39 -24.36 -0.23 8.62
N GLU A 40 -25.22 -0.53 9.59
CA GLU A 40 -25.05 -0.12 10.98
C GLU A 40 -23.80 -0.77 11.60
N GLN A 41 -23.51 -2.03 11.28
CA GLN A 41 -22.28 -2.69 11.72
C GLN A 41 -21.04 -1.93 11.23
N TYR A 42 -20.99 -1.54 9.96
CA TYR A 42 -19.86 -0.77 9.42
C TYR A 42 -19.62 0.51 10.22
N TRP A 43 -20.67 1.29 10.50
CA TRP A 43 -20.54 2.55 11.24
C TRP A 43 -20.25 2.37 12.73
N ASN A 44 -20.83 1.37 13.37
CA ASN A 44 -20.68 1.15 14.81
C ASN A 44 -19.38 0.40 15.15
N HIS A 45 -18.92 -0.50 14.27
CA HIS A 45 -17.78 -1.37 14.53
C HIS A 45 -16.55 -1.06 13.67
N GLY A 46 -16.70 -0.28 12.61
CA GLY A 46 -15.61 0.12 11.71
C GLY A 46 -15.35 -0.85 10.57
N TYR A 47 -16.15 -1.92 10.50
CA TYR A 47 -16.06 -2.94 9.46
C TYR A 47 -17.36 -3.73 9.30
N VAL A 48 -17.53 -4.36 8.14
CA VAL A 48 -18.55 -5.36 7.87
C VAL A 48 -18.03 -6.39 6.87
N VAL A 49 -18.43 -7.65 7.01
CA VAL A 49 -18.18 -8.68 6.01
C VAL A 49 -19.44 -8.89 5.20
N LYS A 50 -19.38 -8.64 3.89
CA LYS A 50 -20.47 -8.93 2.98
C LYS A 50 -20.31 -10.33 2.38
N GLN A 51 -21.23 -11.21 2.76
CA GLN A 51 -21.31 -12.56 2.19
C GLN A 51 -22.04 -12.55 0.85
N GLY A 52 -21.69 -13.52 -0.02
CA GLY A 52 -22.35 -13.73 -1.31
C GLY A 52 -22.25 -12.53 -2.27
N CYS A 53 -21.27 -11.65 -2.10
CA CYS A 53 -21.10 -10.46 -2.92
C CYS A 53 -20.54 -10.79 -4.32
N LEU A 54 -19.62 -11.75 -4.36
CA LEU A 54 -18.91 -12.17 -5.56
C LEU A 54 -18.97 -13.69 -5.68
N GLN A 55 -18.91 -14.18 -6.91
CA GLN A 55 -18.85 -15.58 -7.28
C GLN A 55 -17.47 -15.92 -7.86
N GLN A 56 -17.15 -17.21 -7.99
CA GLN A 56 -15.86 -17.63 -8.55
C GLN A 56 -15.59 -17.04 -9.94
N HIS A 57 -16.62 -16.86 -10.77
CA HIS A 57 -16.45 -16.26 -12.10
C HIS A 57 -16.10 -14.77 -12.06
N ASP A 58 -16.40 -14.07 -10.97
CA ASP A 58 -15.99 -12.67 -10.76
C ASP A 58 -14.52 -12.58 -10.33
N LEU A 59 -14.03 -13.59 -9.61
CA LEU A 59 -12.66 -13.66 -9.10
C LEU A 59 -11.66 -14.17 -10.14
N GLN A 60 -12.08 -15.08 -11.02
CA GLN A 60 -11.21 -15.77 -11.96
C GLN A 60 -10.40 -14.81 -12.86
N PRO A 61 -10.97 -13.74 -13.45
CA PRO A 61 -10.18 -12.79 -14.24
C PRO A 61 -9.04 -12.14 -13.43
N SER A 62 -9.28 -11.86 -12.15
CA SER A 62 -8.23 -11.34 -11.27
C SER A 62 -7.14 -12.37 -11.01
N LEU A 63 -7.49 -13.65 -10.81
CA LEU A 63 -6.51 -14.73 -10.70
C LEU A 63 -5.68 -14.88 -11.98
N ASP A 64 -6.30 -14.80 -13.16
CA ASP A 64 -5.61 -14.88 -14.45
C ASP A 64 -4.64 -13.69 -14.64
N ALA A 65 -5.02 -12.50 -14.18
CA ALA A 65 -4.15 -11.32 -14.19
C ALA A 65 -2.96 -11.47 -13.24
N ILE A 66 -3.15 -12.09 -12.08
CA ILE A 66 -2.08 -12.42 -11.15
C ILE A 66 -1.13 -13.44 -11.77
N ASP A 67 -1.67 -14.49 -12.39
CA ASP A 67 -0.87 -15.53 -13.04
C ASP A 67 0.03 -14.94 -14.14
N ARG A 68 -0.53 -14.09 -15.02
CA ARG A 68 0.26 -13.34 -16.02
C ARG A 68 1.28 -12.38 -15.40
N ARG A 69 0.98 -11.78 -14.25
CA ARG A 69 1.97 -10.94 -13.53
C ARG A 69 3.13 -11.77 -13.02
N VAL A 70 2.86 -12.96 -12.48
CA VAL A 70 3.87 -13.92 -12.03
C VAL A 70 4.69 -14.45 -13.21
N ASP A 71 4.06 -14.73 -14.36
CA ASP A 71 4.75 -15.10 -15.61
C ASP A 71 5.77 -14.05 -16.04
N ASN A 72 5.33 -12.80 -16.12
CA ASN A 72 6.18 -11.69 -16.52
C ASN A 72 7.33 -11.48 -15.54
N LEU A 73 7.07 -11.65 -14.24
CA LEU A 73 8.12 -11.61 -13.22
C LEU A 73 9.14 -12.73 -13.41
N ALA A 74 8.69 -13.98 -13.59
CA ALA A 74 9.57 -15.13 -13.80
C ALA A 74 10.46 -14.92 -15.03
N ALA A 75 9.89 -14.45 -16.15
CA ALA A 75 10.64 -14.16 -17.36
C ALA A 75 11.71 -13.08 -17.13
N LYS A 76 11.40 -11.99 -16.42
CA LYS A 76 12.36 -10.94 -16.08
C LYS A 76 13.49 -11.45 -15.18
N LEU A 77 13.15 -12.23 -14.15
CA LEU A 77 14.15 -12.82 -13.25
C LEU A 77 15.06 -13.80 -13.99
N GLN A 78 14.51 -14.63 -14.89
CA GLN A 78 15.28 -15.59 -15.68
C GLN A 78 16.21 -14.89 -16.68
N ALA A 79 15.70 -13.88 -17.40
CA ALA A 79 16.51 -13.09 -18.32
C ALA A 79 17.67 -12.36 -17.62
N ALA A 80 17.48 -11.97 -16.35
CA ALA A 80 18.51 -11.39 -15.50
C ALA A 80 19.46 -12.44 -14.86
N GLY A 81 19.24 -13.74 -15.10
CA GLY A 81 20.03 -14.82 -14.51
C GLY A 81 19.84 -15.00 -13.00
N LEU A 82 18.77 -14.45 -12.42
CA LEU A 82 18.48 -14.48 -10.98
C LEU A 82 17.75 -15.76 -10.54
N ILE A 83 17.14 -16.47 -11.49
CA ILE A 83 16.52 -17.78 -11.28
C ILE A 83 16.95 -18.75 -12.38
N ARG A 84 16.90 -20.05 -12.10
CA ARG A 84 17.26 -21.11 -13.06
C ARG A 84 16.02 -21.68 -13.75
N ASP A 85 14.96 -21.90 -12.98
CA ASP A 85 13.70 -22.47 -13.45
C ASP A 85 12.57 -21.42 -13.31
N PRO A 86 11.87 -21.04 -14.39
CA PRO A 86 10.72 -20.13 -14.33
C PRO A 86 9.47 -20.78 -13.72
N CYS A 87 9.53 -22.09 -13.43
CA CYS A 87 8.49 -22.90 -12.82
C CYS A 87 7.16 -22.86 -13.60
N SER A 88 7.24 -22.88 -14.93
CA SER A 88 6.10 -22.66 -15.83
C SER A 88 5.05 -23.77 -15.84
N SER A 89 5.33 -24.92 -15.22
CA SER A 89 4.36 -26.01 -15.02
C SER A 89 3.44 -25.80 -13.81
N LEU A 90 3.74 -24.83 -12.94
CA LEU A 90 2.97 -24.53 -11.75
C LEU A 90 1.94 -23.41 -12.01
N GLY A 91 0.79 -23.48 -11.35
CA GLY A 91 -0.26 -22.46 -11.44
C GLY A 91 -0.14 -21.36 -10.40
N VAL A 92 -1.09 -20.42 -10.45
CA VAL A 92 -1.16 -19.20 -9.61
C VAL A 92 -1.06 -19.46 -8.10
N PHE A 93 -1.45 -20.65 -7.61
CA PHE A 93 -1.41 -21.00 -6.18
C PHE A 93 -0.11 -21.69 -5.72
N GLN A 94 0.84 -21.94 -6.62
CA GLN A 94 2.10 -22.60 -6.29
C GLN A 94 3.33 -21.86 -6.85
N ARG A 95 3.18 -21.25 -8.02
CA ARG A 95 4.32 -20.77 -8.80
C ARG A 95 5.11 -19.67 -8.11
N LEU A 96 4.45 -18.67 -7.53
CA LEU A 96 5.16 -17.61 -6.80
C LEU A 96 5.93 -18.16 -5.60
N THR A 97 5.36 -19.12 -4.87
CA THR A 97 6.06 -19.81 -3.77
C THR A 97 7.32 -20.53 -4.25
N ALA A 98 7.26 -21.20 -5.40
CA ALA A 98 8.43 -21.86 -5.99
C ALA A 98 9.48 -20.85 -6.49
N LEU A 99 9.06 -19.72 -7.06
CA LEU A 99 9.96 -18.64 -7.45
C LEU A 99 10.66 -18.03 -6.23
N GLU A 100 9.95 -17.87 -5.10
CA GLU A 100 10.54 -17.33 -3.88
C GLU A 100 11.64 -18.22 -3.28
N GLN A 101 11.63 -19.53 -3.57
CA GLN A 101 12.72 -20.43 -3.17
C GLN A 101 14.02 -20.15 -3.94
N GLN A 102 13.94 -19.54 -5.12
CA GLN A 102 15.09 -19.17 -5.95
C GLN A 102 15.44 -17.68 -5.78
N PHE A 103 14.44 -16.82 -5.62
CA PHE A 103 14.59 -15.38 -5.44
C PHE A 103 13.74 -14.91 -4.25
N PRO A 104 14.33 -14.81 -3.04
CA PRO A 104 13.62 -14.33 -1.86
C PRO A 104 12.94 -12.97 -2.11
N GLU A 105 11.73 -12.80 -1.59
CA GLU A 105 10.91 -11.59 -1.74
C GLU A 105 10.38 -11.33 -3.17
N ALA A 106 10.29 -12.35 -4.03
CA ALA A 106 9.61 -12.22 -5.32
C ALA A 106 8.17 -11.67 -5.18
N GLY A 107 7.45 -12.01 -4.10
CA GLY A 107 6.13 -11.45 -3.81
C GLY A 107 6.11 -9.92 -3.65
N VAL A 108 7.23 -9.32 -3.20
CA VAL A 108 7.37 -7.86 -3.10
C VAL A 108 7.35 -7.22 -4.49
N LEU A 109 7.93 -7.87 -5.50
CA LEU A 109 7.93 -7.37 -6.88
C LEU A 109 6.52 -7.43 -7.50
N VAL A 110 5.74 -8.46 -7.19
CA VAL A 110 4.32 -8.55 -7.59
C VAL A 110 3.50 -7.40 -6.98
N HIS A 111 3.77 -7.06 -5.71
CA HIS A 111 3.14 -5.94 -5.01
C HIS A 111 3.62 -4.57 -5.51
N LYS A 112 4.88 -4.46 -5.95
CA LYS A 112 5.51 -3.22 -6.43
C LYS A 112 4.96 -2.77 -7.78
N ASP A 113 4.56 -3.70 -8.65
CA ASP A 113 3.94 -3.36 -9.94
C ASP A 113 2.65 -2.53 -9.75
N GLY A 114 2.79 -1.23 -9.99
CA GLY A 114 1.77 -0.21 -9.76
C GLY A 114 0.84 0.05 -10.94
N ARG A 115 0.95 -0.70 -12.04
CA ARG A 115 0.02 -0.64 -13.17
C ARG A 115 -1.23 -1.45 -12.87
N LEU A 116 -2.40 -0.85 -13.06
CA LEU A 116 -3.69 -1.52 -12.79
C LEU A 116 -4.05 -2.46 -13.95
N PRO A 117 -4.14 -3.78 -13.73
CA PRO A 117 -4.68 -4.70 -14.73
C PRO A 117 -6.17 -4.39 -15.01
N PRO A 118 -6.62 -4.50 -16.27
CA PRO A 118 -8.03 -4.29 -16.61
C PRO A 118 -8.97 -5.23 -15.84
N GLU A 119 -8.52 -6.42 -15.45
CA GLU A 119 -9.32 -7.36 -14.65
C GLU A 119 -9.53 -6.87 -13.22
N PHE A 120 -8.54 -6.19 -12.63
CA PHE A 120 -8.70 -5.56 -11.33
C PHE A 120 -9.61 -4.33 -11.44
N ALA A 121 -9.51 -3.57 -12.53
CA ALA A 121 -10.41 -2.46 -12.82
C ALA A 121 -11.87 -2.92 -12.95
N ALA A 122 -12.10 -4.03 -13.66
CA ALA A 122 -13.40 -4.65 -13.82
C ALA A 122 -13.98 -5.13 -12.47
N LEU A 123 -13.17 -5.82 -11.66
CA LEU A 123 -13.61 -6.22 -10.31
C LEU A 123 -13.90 -4.99 -9.43
N TRP A 124 -13.04 -3.97 -9.45
CA TRP A 124 -13.22 -2.75 -8.66
C TRP A 124 -14.48 -1.96 -9.01
N THR A 125 -14.98 -2.13 -10.23
CA THR A 125 -16.22 -1.52 -10.71
C THR A 125 -17.36 -2.53 -10.87
N HIS A 126 -17.22 -3.71 -10.26
CA HIS A 126 -18.29 -4.69 -10.21
C HIS A 126 -19.56 -4.04 -9.62
N PRO A 127 -20.75 -4.23 -10.24
CA PRO A 127 -21.96 -3.50 -9.85
C PRO A 127 -22.31 -3.62 -8.37
N ALA A 128 -22.13 -4.79 -7.76
CA ALA A 128 -22.39 -4.99 -6.33
C ALA A 128 -21.41 -4.19 -5.45
N LEU A 129 -20.13 -4.14 -5.81
CA LEU A 129 -19.11 -3.40 -5.04
C LEU A 129 -19.31 -1.89 -5.18
N LEU A 130 -19.63 -1.41 -6.38
CA LEU A 130 -19.89 0.00 -6.61
C LEU A 130 -21.16 0.47 -5.89
N ALA A 131 -22.21 -0.37 -5.85
CA ALA A 131 -23.42 -0.09 -5.09
C ALA A 131 -23.16 -0.06 -3.56
N ILE A 132 -22.33 -0.95 -3.03
CA ILE A 132 -21.88 -0.89 -1.62
C ILE A 132 -21.11 0.41 -1.36
N ALA A 133 -20.18 0.77 -2.24
CA ALA A 133 -19.43 2.02 -2.12
C ALA A 133 -20.38 3.23 -2.13
N GLN A 134 -21.41 3.23 -2.98
CA GLN A 134 -22.42 4.29 -3.02
C GLN A 134 -23.28 4.36 -1.74
N GLN A 135 -23.65 3.22 -1.14
CA GLN A 135 -24.36 3.21 0.15
C GLN A 135 -23.53 3.90 1.24
N LEU A 136 -22.21 3.67 1.27
CA LEU A 136 -21.32 4.20 2.30
C LEU A 136 -20.84 5.64 2.02
N LEU A 137 -20.50 5.96 0.78
CA LEU A 137 -19.88 7.23 0.38
C LEU A 137 -20.84 8.25 -0.21
N GLY A 138 -22.03 7.81 -0.65
CA GLY A 138 -22.97 8.61 -1.45
C GLY A 138 -22.77 8.44 -2.97
N PRO A 139 -23.45 9.27 -3.78
CA PRO A 139 -23.58 9.03 -5.21
C PRO A 139 -22.28 9.28 -6.00
N ASP A 140 -21.39 10.14 -5.49
CA ASP A 140 -20.08 10.45 -6.06
C ASP A 140 -18.99 9.54 -5.48
N VAL A 141 -18.58 8.57 -6.29
CA VAL A 141 -17.60 7.53 -5.92
C VAL A 141 -16.41 7.61 -6.87
N GLY A 142 -15.22 7.65 -6.28
CA GLY A 142 -13.96 7.54 -6.97
C GLY A 142 -13.10 6.40 -6.43
N GLY A 143 -12.31 5.78 -7.30
CA GLY A 143 -11.30 4.80 -6.94
C GLY A 143 -10.05 5.49 -6.40
N HIS A 144 -9.69 5.19 -5.17
CA HIS A 144 -8.48 5.70 -4.53
C HIS A 144 -7.21 5.09 -5.14
N PRO A 145 -6.13 5.85 -5.41
CA PRO A 145 -4.94 5.37 -6.12
C PRO A 145 -4.25 4.14 -5.52
N SER A 146 -4.35 3.96 -4.20
CA SER A 146 -3.83 2.76 -3.52
C SER A 146 -4.84 1.61 -3.60
N TRP A 147 -4.72 0.79 -4.63
CA TRP A 147 -5.23 -0.58 -4.70
C TRP A 147 -4.06 -1.55 -4.54
N ASN A 148 -4.21 -2.79 -4.09
CA ASN A 148 -3.09 -3.74 -4.00
C ASN A 148 -3.50 -5.18 -4.31
N VAL A 149 -2.68 -5.90 -5.07
CA VAL A 149 -2.60 -7.36 -4.96
C VAL A 149 -1.60 -7.71 -3.86
N ARG A 150 -1.95 -8.69 -3.02
CA ARG A 150 -1.08 -9.18 -1.96
C ARG A 150 -0.95 -10.70 -2.03
N ALA A 151 0.29 -11.15 -2.09
CA ALA A 151 0.66 -12.52 -1.79
C ALA A 151 1.07 -12.64 -0.33
N LYS A 152 0.68 -13.73 0.32
CA LYS A 152 1.37 -14.29 1.48
C LYS A 152 1.80 -15.71 1.16
N THR A 153 3.07 -15.90 0.87
CA THR A 153 3.68 -17.22 0.76
C THR A 153 3.91 -17.82 2.15
N PRO A 154 4.02 -19.16 2.26
CA PRO A 154 4.29 -19.83 3.53
C PRO A 154 5.54 -19.29 4.25
N ARG A 155 5.40 -18.97 5.55
CA ARG A 155 6.49 -18.58 6.47
C ARG A 155 7.34 -17.39 5.97
N GLN A 156 6.70 -16.40 5.35
CA GLN A 156 7.38 -15.24 4.79
C GLN A 156 7.05 -13.98 5.60
N GLU A 157 8.05 -13.43 6.29
CA GLU A 157 7.91 -12.29 7.20
C GLU A 157 7.55 -10.98 6.49
N ALA A 158 8.07 -10.75 5.27
CA ALA A 158 7.84 -9.49 4.55
C ALA A 158 6.37 -9.31 4.08
N GLY A 159 5.58 -10.38 4.08
CA GLY A 159 4.14 -10.36 3.85
C GLY A 159 3.34 -10.10 5.13
N SER A 160 3.97 -10.10 6.31
CA SER A 160 3.30 -9.76 7.57
C SER A 160 3.09 -8.25 7.67
N VAL A 161 1.82 -7.84 7.80
CA VAL A 161 1.45 -6.43 7.93
C VAL A 161 1.08 -6.19 9.39
N PRO A 162 1.82 -5.35 10.13
CA PRO A 162 1.54 -5.08 11.55
C PRO A 162 0.22 -4.33 11.72
N TRP A 163 -0.19 -4.13 12.98
CA TRP A 163 -1.29 -3.23 13.31
C TRP A 163 -1.03 -1.85 12.71
N HIS A 164 -1.99 -1.32 11.95
CA HIS A 164 -1.90 0.02 11.38
C HIS A 164 -3.31 0.55 11.05
N GLN A 165 -3.38 1.85 10.77
CA GLN A 165 -4.54 2.48 10.13
C GLN A 165 -4.14 2.81 8.69
N ASP A 166 -5.05 2.63 7.72
CA ASP A 166 -4.76 2.92 6.31
C ASP A 166 -4.39 4.41 6.12
N SER A 167 -5.04 5.29 6.89
CA SER A 167 -4.75 6.72 6.94
C SER A 167 -3.32 7.07 7.36
N ALA A 168 -2.59 6.15 8.00
CA ALA A 168 -1.20 6.36 8.40
C ALA A 168 -0.22 6.35 7.22
N TYR A 169 -0.63 5.80 6.07
CA TYR A 169 0.14 5.87 4.83
C TYR A 169 -0.20 7.12 4.00
N CYS A 170 -1.36 7.75 4.24
CA CYS A 170 -1.86 8.86 3.44
C CYS A 170 -1.28 10.20 3.91
N SER A 171 -1.14 11.17 3.00
CA SER A 171 -0.76 12.52 3.40
C SER A 171 -1.79 13.15 4.37
N PRO A 172 -1.37 14.03 5.29
CA PRO A 172 -2.25 14.51 6.37
C PRO A 172 -3.52 15.25 5.93
N ASP A 173 -3.54 15.79 4.72
CA ASP A 173 -4.70 16.46 4.11
C ASP A 173 -5.87 15.49 3.82
N ALA A 174 -5.59 14.19 3.64
CA ALA A 174 -6.62 13.17 3.47
C ALA A 174 -7.23 12.66 4.78
N ARG A 175 -6.77 13.14 5.95
CA ARG A 175 -7.30 12.69 7.26
C ARG A 175 -8.79 13.02 7.47
N SER A 176 -9.32 14.00 6.73
CA SER A 176 -10.76 14.32 6.72
C SER A 176 -11.56 13.59 5.64
N THR A 177 -10.91 12.79 4.79
CA THR A 177 -11.56 12.05 3.72
C THR A 177 -11.91 10.65 4.22
N LEU A 178 -13.19 10.26 4.11
CA LEU A 178 -13.57 8.86 4.28
C LEU A 178 -13.03 8.06 3.11
N GLN A 179 -12.26 7.03 3.41
CA GLN A 179 -11.81 6.04 2.44
C GLN A 179 -12.30 4.67 2.90
N VAL A 180 -13.06 4.01 2.03
CA VAL A 180 -13.63 2.68 2.29
C VAL A 180 -12.74 1.67 1.60
N THR A 181 -12.16 0.74 2.36
CA THR A 181 -11.36 -0.35 1.82
C THR A 181 -12.20 -1.62 1.74
N ALA A 182 -12.25 -2.25 0.57
CA ALA A 182 -12.62 -3.65 0.40
C ALA A 182 -11.36 -4.52 0.37
N TRP A 183 -11.30 -5.48 1.28
CA TRP A 183 -10.35 -6.58 1.23
C TRP A 183 -11.06 -7.84 0.74
N ILE A 184 -10.57 -8.40 -0.37
CA ILE A 184 -11.21 -9.49 -1.10
C ILE A 184 -10.22 -10.65 -1.19
N PRO A 185 -10.43 -11.76 -0.45
CA PRO A 185 -9.64 -12.96 -0.63
C PRO A 185 -10.02 -13.67 -1.93
N LEU A 186 -9.02 -14.21 -2.65
CA LEU A 186 -9.22 -14.95 -3.91
C LEU A 186 -9.25 -16.48 -3.71
N LEU A 187 -9.37 -16.91 -2.46
CA LEU A 187 -9.45 -18.27 -1.96
C LEU A 187 -9.99 -18.20 -0.52
N ASP A 188 -10.40 -19.31 0.07
CA ASP A 188 -10.81 -19.33 1.48
C ASP A 188 -9.64 -18.96 2.39
N VAL A 189 -9.93 -18.18 3.44
CA VAL A 189 -8.94 -17.67 4.39
C VAL A 189 -9.34 -17.91 5.84
N ASP A 190 -8.34 -18.25 6.64
CA ASP A 190 -8.47 -18.50 8.07
C ASP A 190 -7.22 -17.99 8.81
N ALA A 191 -7.16 -18.22 10.12
CA ALA A 191 -6.01 -17.78 10.91
C ALA A 191 -4.69 -18.45 10.49
N ALA A 192 -4.73 -19.65 9.89
CA ALA A 192 -3.54 -20.41 9.50
C ALA A 192 -2.92 -19.89 8.20
N ASN A 193 -3.73 -19.54 7.20
CA ASN A 193 -3.25 -18.94 5.95
C ASN A 193 -3.23 -17.41 5.97
N GLY A 194 -3.55 -16.84 7.12
CA GLY A 194 -3.20 -15.49 7.51
C GLY A 194 -4.32 -14.47 7.32
N CYS A 195 -5.58 -14.79 7.59
CA CYS A 195 -6.71 -13.86 7.44
C CYS A 195 -6.53 -12.53 8.21
N MET A 196 -7.45 -11.58 7.98
CA MET A 196 -7.37 -10.25 8.58
C MET A 196 -7.74 -10.26 10.07
N GLN A 197 -7.13 -9.35 10.82
CA GLN A 197 -7.58 -8.95 12.14
C GLN A 197 -7.84 -7.46 12.19
N LEU A 198 -8.85 -7.06 12.96
CA LEU A 198 -9.24 -5.66 13.15
C LEU A 198 -9.47 -5.37 14.63
N LEU A 199 -9.32 -4.10 15.03
CA LEU A 199 -9.79 -3.62 16.32
C LEU A 199 -11.15 -2.97 16.15
N LYS A 200 -12.19 -3.68 16.61
CA LYS A 200 -13.58 -3.23 16.54
C LYS A 200 -13.73 -1.88 17.27
N GLY A 201 -14.35 -0.92 16.60
CA GLY A 201 -14.59 0.41 17.16
C GLY A 201 -13.37 1.34 17.18
N GLY A 202 -12.19 0.90 16.70
CA GLY A 202 -11.00 1.74 16.70
C GLY A 202 -11.07 2.98 15.80
N HIS A 203 -12.00 3.00 14.85
CA HIS A 203 -12.31 4.18 14.04
C HIS A 203 -13.12 5.24 14.79
N LEU A 204 -13.81 4.89 15.89
CA LEU A 204 -14.78 5.74 16.59
C LEU A 204 -14.19 7.04 17.15
N ALA A 205 -12.89 7.04 17.45
CA ALA A 205 -12.19 8.25 17.89
C ALA A 205 -11.87 9.22 16.75
N GLY A 206 -12.20 8.90 15.48
CA GLY A 206 -12.12 9.83 14.36
C GLY A 206 -10.71 10.37 14.08
N LYS A 207 -9.66 9.62 14.44
CA LYS A 207 -8.27 10.07 14.30
C LYS A 207 -7.30 8.93 14.00
N THR A 208 -6.18 9.31 13.40
CA THR A 208 -4.99 8.45 13.26
C THR A 208 -4.11 8.63 14.49
N VAL A 209 -3.78 7.56 15.21
CA VAL A 209 -2.82 7.60 16.34
C VAL A 209 -1.38 7.58 15.84
N ALA A 210 -0.43 7.56 16.78
CA ALA A 210 0.98 7.42 16.45
C ALA A 210 1.27 6.06 15.78
N HIS A 211 2.08 6.10 14.73
CA HIS A 211 2.74 4.95 14.15
C HIS A 211 4.26 5.15 14.18
N THR A 212 5.00 4.08 13.92
CA THR A 212 6.44 4.08 13.67
C THR A 212 6.68 3.51 12.28
N GLY A 213 7.72 3.98 11.59
CA GLY A 213 8.05 3.51 10.25
C GLY A 213 9.53 3.21 10.13
N ALA A 214 10.03 2.01 9.88
CA ALA A 214 9.33 0.81 9.48
C ALA A 214 9.31 -0.25 10.59
N SER A 215 8.51 -1.29 10.36
CA SER A 215 8.40 -2.45 11.23
C SER A 215 9.37 -3.57 10.81
N GLY A 216 10.31 -3.91 11.69
CA GLY A 216 11.30 -4.96 11.44
C GLY A 216 12.07 -4.74 10.13
N ASN A 217 12.12 -5.77 9.29
CA ASN A 217 12.80 -5.73 7.98
C ASN A 217 11.91 -5.25 6.82
N THR A 218 10.71 -4.73 7.10
CA THR A 218 9.73 -4.33 6.08
C THR A 218 9.71 -2.81 5.86
N TRP A 219 8.84 -2.31 4.97
CA TRP A 219 8.55 -0.88 4.79
C TRP A 219 7.25 -0.44 5.50
N HIS A 220 6.59 -1.36 6.20
CA HIS A 220 5.29 -1.11 6.82
C HIS A 220 5.41 -0.18 8.02
N VAL A 221 4.41 0.68 8.20
CA VAL A 221 4.24 1.42 9.45
C VAL A 221 3.55 0.53 10.47
N ALA A 222 3.95 0.63 11.74
CA ALA A 222 3.35 -0.09 12.85
C ALA A 222 2.74 0.90 13.84
N MET A 223 1.48 0.67 14.19
CA MET A 223 0.74 1.44 15.17
C MET A 223 1.34 1.25 16.56
N ASP A 224 1.46 2.33 17.32
CA ASP A 224 1.76 2.25 18.75
C ASP A 224 0.51 1.74 19.49
N GLU A 225 0.59 0.53 20.04
CA GLU A 225 -0.52 -0.11 20.76
C GLU A 225 -0.87 0.62 22.07
N ALA A 226 0.11 1.26 22.73
CA ALA A 226 -0.15 2.06 23.92
C ALA A 226 -0.89 3.35 23.55
N ALA A 227 -0.53 3.96 22.43
CA ALA A 227 -1.29 5.08 21.87
C ALA A 227 -2.70 4.62 21.48
N ALA A 228 -2.87 3.47 20.81
CA ALA A 228 -4.17 2.94 20.46
C ALA A 228 -5.07 2.75 21.71
N ALA A 229 -4.55 2.14 22.77
CA ALA A 229 -5.30 1.96 24.01
C ALA A 229 -5.67 3.30 24.68
N ALA A 230 -4.71 4.22 24.80
CA ALA A 230 -4.92 5.49 25.49
C ALA A 230 -5.77 6.49 24.69
N GLU A 231 -5.67 6.47 23.37
CA GLU A 231 -6.21 7.50 22.49
C GLU A 231 -7.45 7.08 21.71
N LEU A 232 -7.57 5.80 21.37
CA LEU A 232 -8.75 5.23 20.71
C LEU A 232 -9.69 4.57 21.72
N GLY A 233 -9.24 4.37 22.97
CA GLY A 233 -10.02 3.71 24.02
C GLY A 233 -10.17 2.21 23.81
N LEU A 234 -9.19 1.58 23.15
CA LEU A 234 -9.23 0.17 22.77
C LEU A 234 -8.65 -0.73 23.84
N ASP A 235 -9.27 -1.89 24.01
CA ASP A 235 -8.69 -3.04 24.68
C ASP A 235 -8.07 -3.96 23.63
N MET A 236 -6.74 -3.98 23.57
CA MET A 236 -5.96 -4.78 22.61
C MET A 236 -6.17 -6.31 22.74
N SER A 237 -6.86 -6.77 23.78
CA SER A 237 -7.24 -8.17 23.97
C SER A 237 -8.71 -8.45 23.66
N ALA A 238 -9.62 -7.55 24.05
CA ALA A 238 -11.05 -7.78 23.93
C ALA A 238 -11.64 -7.27 22.60
N ASP A 239 -11.05 -6.25 21.98
CA ASP A 239 -11.59 -5.62 20.76
C ASP A 239 -11.05 -6.25 19.46
N VAL A 240 -10.14 -7.22 19.57
CA VAL A 240 -9.56 -7.92 18.41
C VAL A 240 -10.60 -8.86 17.80
N VAL A 241 -10.88 -8.66 16.51
CA VAL A 241 -11.72 -9.55 15.71
C VAL A 241 -10.86 -10.23 14.66
N THR A 242 -10.84 -11.57 14.66
CA THR A 242 -10.26 -12.39 13.59
C THR A 242 -11.32 -12.73 12.57
N VAL A 243 -11.04 -12.49 11.28
CA VAL A 243 -12.05 -12.55 10.22
C VAL A 243 -11.70 -13.65 9.22
N PRO A 244 -12.03 -14.94 9.52
CA PRO A 244 -12.02 -15.98 8.51
C PRO A 244 -13.12 -15.71 7.47
N MET A 245 -12.85 -16.02 6.22
CA MET A 245 -13.75 -15.70 5.10
C MET A 245 -13.63 -16.75 4.01
N ASN A 246 -14.72 -16.98 3.29
CA ASN A 246 -14.71 -17.77 2.06
C ASN A 246 -14.34 -16.90 0.85
N ALA A 247 -13.85 -17.54 -0.21
CA ALA A 247 -13.64 -16.87 -1.49
C ALA A 247 -14.95 -16.19 -1.97
N GLY A 248 -14.84 -14.92 -2.35
CA GLY A 248 -15.98 -14.12 -2.85
C GLY A 248 -16.74 -13.33 -1.78
N GLU A 249 -16.43 -13.56 -0.50
CA GLU A 249 -16.81 -12.64 0.57
C GLU A 249 -15.93 -11.39 0.53
N VAL A 250 -16.46 -10.27 1.03
CA VAL A 250 -15.78 -8.97 0.97
C VAL A 250 -15.76 -8.35 2.35
N LEU A 251 -14.57 -8.05 2.87
CA LEU A 251 -14.42 -7.30 4.12
C LEU A 251 -14.32 -5.83 3.79
N LEU A 252 -15.31 -5.05 4.21
CA LEU A 252 -15.30 -3.59 4.10
C LEU A 252 -14.87 -2.99 5.44
N PHE A 253 -13.94 -2.04 5.43
CA PHE A 253 -13.55 -1.32 6.64
C PHE A 253 -13.22 0.15 6.39
N ASN A 254 -13.31 0.94 7.46
CA ASN A 254 -13.00 2.36 7.49
C ASN A 254 -11.47 2.57 7.52
N ASN A 255 -10.96 3.59 6.84
CA ASN A 255 -9.53 3.91 6.81
C ASN A 255 -8.91 4.22 8.19
N LEU A 256 -9.73 4.55 9.17
CA LEU A 256 -9.33 4.73 10.57
C LEU A 256 -9.41 3.46 11.41
N THR A 257 -9.95 2.35 10.92
CA THR A 257 -10.02 1.08 11.67
C THR A 257 -8.62 0.47 11.75
N PRO A 258 -8.05 0.30 12.96
CA PRO A 258 -6.79 -0.40 13.09
C PRO A 258 -6.96 -1.85 12.65
N HIS A 259 -6.05 -2.32 11.78
CA HIS A 259 -6.11 -3.67 11.24
C HIS A 259 -4.71 -4.21 10.97
N ARG A 260 -4.62 -5.54 10.86
CA ARG A 260 -3.42 -6.28 10.50
C ARG A 260 -3.79 -7.53 9.71
N SER A 261 -2.78 -8.24 9.23
CA SER A 261 -2.98 -9.55 8.63
C SER A 261 -2.10 -10.59 9.31
N LEU A 262 -2.67 -11.74 9.67
CA LEU A 262 -1.94 -12.81 10.34
C LEU A 262 -0.89 -13.44 9.43
N GLU A 263 0.16 -14.00 10.02
CA GLU A 263 1.19 -14.75 9.28
C GLU A 263 0.58 -15.96 8.57
N ASN A 264 1.16 -16.32 7.41
CA ASN A 264 0.77 -17.55 6.73
C ASN A 264 1.66 -18.69 7.22
N THR A 265 1.11 -19.50 8.13
CA THR A 265 1.73 -20.70 8.69
C THR A 265 1.33 -21.97 7.96
N SER A 266 0.39 -21.88 7.01
CA SER A 266 -0.05 -22.97 6.14
C SER A 266 1.01 -23.33 5.08
N SER A 267 0.71 -24.34 4.24
CA SER A 267 1.56 -24.75 3.12
C SER A 267 1.22 -24.08 1.78
N GLY A 268 0.05 -23.42 1.68
CA GLY A 268 -0.43 -22.76 0.47
C GLY A 268 -0.13 -21.27 0.46
N ILE A 269 -0.11 -20.65 -0.72
CA ILE A 269 -0.08 -19.18 -0.84
C ILE A 269 -1.48 -18.60 -0.63
N ARG A 270 -1.56 -17.42 -0.01
CA ARG A 270 -2.80 -16.63 0.09
C ARG A 270 -2.73 -15.41 -0.82
N TRP A 271 -3.74 -15.25 -1.67
CA TRP A 271 -3.95 -14.09 -2.54
C TRP A 271 -5.12 -13.24 -2.07
N SER A 272 -4.95 -11.92 -2.07
CA SER A 272 -6.05 -10.98 -1.84
C SER A 272 -5.88 -9.71 -2.67
N LEU A 273 -7.01 -9.03 -2.90
CA LEU A 273 -7.05 -7.67 -3.46
C LEU A 273 -7.56 -6.67 -2.41
N ASP A 274 -6.85 -5.55 -2.28
CA ASP A 274 -7.34 -4.37 -1.58
C ASP A 274 -7.81 -3.37 -2.63
N LEU A 275 -9.09 -3.00 -2.60
CA LEU A 275 -9.69 -1.99 -3.47
C LEU A 275 -10.28 -0.89 -2.59
N ARG A 276 -10.14 0.37 -2.98
CA ARG A 276 -10.46 1.49 -2.10
C ARG A 276 -11.31 2.53 -2.82
N TRP A 277 -12.34 3.02 -2.15
CA TRP A 277 -13.17 4.11 -2.69
C TRP A 277 -13.17 5.30 -1.76
N GLN A 278 -13.38 6.48 -2.33
CA GLN A 278 -13.59 7.72 -1.61
C GLN A 278 -14.43 8.67 -2.47
N HIS A 279 -14.76 9.84 -1.94
CA HIS A 279 -15.28 10.93 -2.78
C HIS A 279 -14.17 11.38 -3.77
N PRO A 280 -14.46 11.46 -5.08
CA PRO A 280 -13.44 11.72 -6.11
C PRO A 280 -12.81 13.11 -6.03
N ASP A 281 -13.52 14.10 -5.49
CA ASP A 281 -13.03 15.49 -5.41
C ASP A 281 -12.35 15.83 -4.09
N LEU A 282 -12.33 14.90 -3.12
CA LEU A 282 -11.64 15.11 -1.84
C LEU A 282 -10.18 14.66 -1.91
N PRO A 283 -9.29 15.17 -1.02
CA PRO A 283 -7.90 14.75 -0.99
C PRO A 283 -7.76 13.23 -0.86
N ASP A 284 -7.03 12.62 -1.80
CA ASP A 284 -6.75 11.17 -1.82
C ASP A 284 -5.60 10.76 -0.91
N GLY A 285 -4.68 11.65 -0.58
CA GLY A 285 -3.58 11.30 0.30
C GLY A 285 -2.42 10.59 -0.40
N ALA A 286 -2.41 10.52 -1.74
CA ALA A 286 -1.40 9.84 -2.54
C ALA A 286 -0.21 10.73 -2.92
N TYR A 287 0.03 11.81 -2.15
CA TYR A 287 1.19 12.72 -2.31
C TYR A 287 1.33 13.32 -3.71
N GLY A 288 0.23 13.50 -4.44
CA GLY A 288 0.23 14.02 -5.81
C GLY A 288 0.78 13.05 -6.86
N LEU A 289 1.14 11.81 -6.50
CA LEU A 289 1.67 10.81 -7.43
C LEU A 289 0.60 10.35 -8.42
N LYS A 290 -0.63 10.23 -7.95
CA LYS A 290 -1.78 9.78 -8.74
C LYS A 290 -3.05 10.26 -8.06
N ARG A 291 -4.01 10.77 -8.83
CA ARG A 291 -5.28 11.28 -8.30
C ARG A 291 -6.33 10.19 -8.24
N ALA A 292 -7.31 10.30 -7.35
CA ALA A 292 -8.49 9.42 -7.39
C ALA A 292 -9.19 9.47 -8.76
N ILE A 293 -9.63 8.32 -9.28
CA ILE A 293 -10.37 8.23 -10.55
C ILE A 293 -11.86 8.26 -10.28
N ARG A 294 -12.61 9.16 -10.92
CA ARG A 294 -14.08 9.19 -10.80
C ARG A 294 -14.68 7.95 -11.44
N MET A 295 -15.45 7.18 -10.67
CA MET A 295 -16.09 5.94 -11.10
C MET A 295 -17.59 6.10 -11.34
N THR A 296 -18.21 7.09 -10.69
CA THR A 296 -19.63 7.43 -10.89
C THR A 296 -19.78 8.91 -11.26
N ALA A 297 -20.78 9.19 -12.09
CA ALA A 297 -21.21 10.54 -12.45
C ALA A 297 -22.74 10.61 -12.33
N PRO A 298 -23.27 10.98 -11.16
CA PRO A 298 -24.71 11.10 -10.95
C PRO A 298 -25.33 12.06 -11.98
N GLY A 299 -26.35 11.60 -12.70
CA GLY A 299 -27.00 12.38 -13.76
C GLY A 299 -26.42 12.17 -15.17
N ASP A 300 -25.36 11.36 -15.32
CA ASP A 300 -24.80 10.98 -16.62
C ASP A 300 -24.79 9.45 -16.78
N PRO A 301 -25.85 8.85 -17.35
CA PRO A 301 -25.90 7.40 -17.58
C PRO A 301 -24.93 6.93 -18.68
N GLY A 302 -24.36 7.85 -19.47
CA GLY A 302 -23.37 7.56 -20.50
C GLY A 302 -21.93 7.68 -20.03
N TYR A 303 -21.71 7.97 -18.74
CA TYR A 303 -20.37 8.17 -18.20
C TYR A 303 -19.50 6.92 -18.36
N VAL A 304 -18.36 7.10 -19.02
CA VAL A 304 -17.32 6.07 -19.16
C VAL A 304 -16.15 6.42 -18.26
N ILE A 305 -15.75 5.48 -17.42
CA ILE A 305 -14.62 5.65 -16.52
C ILE A 305 -13.33 5.79 -17.36
N PRO A 306 -12.54 6.86 -17.18
CA PRO A 306 -11.35 7.12 -17.99
C PRO A 306 -10.17 6.26 -17.53
N TRP A 307 -10.25 4.95 -17.76
CA TRP A 307 -9.20 4.00 -17.39
C TRP A 307 -7.91 4.21 -18.19
N GLU A 308 -8.03 4.55 -19.46
CA GLU A 308 -6.89 4.84 -20.33
C GLU A 308 -6.10 6.04 -19.78
N GLY A 309 -4.78 5.89 -19.67
CA GLY A 309 -3.91 6.92 -19.10
C GLY A 309 -3.94 6.99 -17.57
N TRP A 310 -5.02 6.57 -16.90
CA TRP A 310 -5.01 6.40 -15.43
C TRP A 310 -4.41 5.05 -15.04
N ALA A 311 -4.82 3.95 -15.67
CA ALA A 311 -4.38 2.60 -15.33
C ALA A 311 -2.87 2.37 -15.57
N ASP A 312 -2.31 3.08 -16.56
CA ASP A 312 -0.92 2.99 -16.99
C ASP A 312 0.06 3.83 -16.16
N VAL A 313 -0.45 4.75 -15.34
CA VAL A 313 0.36 5.49 -14.38
C VAL A 313 0.67 4.60 -13.19
N ASP A 314 1.96 4.38 -12.93
CA ASP A 314 2.40 3.63 -11.78
C ASP A 314 2.03 4.38 -10.48
N LYS A 315 1.21 3.75 -9.63
CA LYS A 315 0.68 4.37 -8.40
C LYS A 315 1.75 4.72 -7.35
N LYS A 316 2.96 4.16 -7.45
CA LYS A 316 4.04 4.35 -6.46
C LYS A 316 5.03 5.43 -6.88
N THR A 317 5.17 5.66 -8.18
CA THR A 317 6.14 6.62 -8.76
C THR A 317 5.48 7.80 -9.49
N GLY A 318 4.21 7.67 -9.88
CA GLY A 318 3.51 8.65 -10.72
C GLY A 318 3.97 8.65 -12.18
N ALA A 319 4.88 7.74 -12.56
CA ALA A 319 5.41 7.67 -13.92
C ALA A 319 4.42 6.98 -14.89
N VAL A 320 4.30 7.53 -16.10
CA VAL A 320 3.65 6.86 -17.24
C VAL A 320 4.65 5.87 -17.83
N VAL A 321 4.37 4.57 -17.72
CA VAL A 321 5.30 3.53 -18.19
C VAL A 321 5.21 3.42 -19.71
N GLY A 322 6.27 3.86 -20.41
CA GLY A 322 6.36 3.89 -21.88
C GLY A 322 7.31 4.96 -22.46
N GLN A 323 7.74 5.95 -21.65
CA GLN A 323 8.67 7.00 -22.09
C GLN A 323 10.13 6.81 -21.63
N GLN A 324 10.47 5.79 -20.84
CA GLN A 324 11.84 5.60 -20.35
C GLN A 324 12.79 4.84 -21.32
N GLN A 325 12.35 4.47 -22.54
CA GLN A 325 13.21 3.82 -23.54
C GLN A 325 13.76 4.74 -24.64
N GLN A 326 13.49 6.06 -24.63
CA GLN A 326 13.98 6.95 -25.70
C GLN A 326 14.92 8.08 -25.27
N GLN A 327 15.31 8.19 -23.99
CA GLN A 327 16.21 9.27 -23.54
C GLN A 327 17.64 8.84 -23.18
N GLN A 328 18.07 7.61 -23.52
CA GLN A 328 19.49 7.19 -23.35
C GLN A 328 20.23 6.82 -24.65
N GLU A 329 19.61 6.90 -25.84
CA GLU A 329 20.29 6.61 -27.12
C GLU A 329 20.59 7.85 -27.98
N GLY A 330 20.51 9.06 -27.41
CA GLY A 330 20.62 10.32 -28.14
C GLY A 330 21.76 11.24 -27.72
N SER A 331 23.00 10.77 -27.54
CA SER A 331 24.17 11.66 -27.54
C SER A 331 25.47 10.94 -27.95
N GLY A 332 25.48 10.38 -29.16
CA GLY A 332 26.72 10.02 -29.86
C GLY A 332 27.03 11.04 -30.95
N ASN A 333 28.00 11.94 -30.72
CA ASN A 333 29.01 12.37 -31.69
C ASN A 333 30.00 13.35 -31.02
N VAL A 334 31.26 12.95 -30.86
CA VAL A 334 32.43 13.26 -31.72
C VAL A 334 33.16 14.53 -31.29
N GLY A 335 34.39 14.32 -30.82
CA GLY A 335 35.36 15.35 -30.46
C GLY A 335 36.72 14.71 -30.24
N SER A 336 37.54 14.75 -31.28
CA SER A 336 38.89 14.20 -31.47
C SER A 336 39.96 14.59 -30.44
N SER A 337 40.90 13.65 -30.22
CA SER A 337 42.36 13.80 -30.04
C SER A 337 42.91 14.91 -29.12
N GLU A 338 43.69 14.54 -28.11
CA GLU A 338 45.16 14.54 -28.19
C GLU A 338 45.77 13.97 -26.91
N ALA A 339 46.85 13.20 -27.08
CA ALA A 339 47.67 12.67 -26.02
C ALA A 339 48.68 13.73 -25.57
N THR A 340 48.92 13.86 -24.27
CA THR A 340 50.20 14.37 -23.78
C THR A 340 50.58 13.69 -22.47
N SER A 341 51.66 12.93 -22.54
CA SER A 341 52.42 12.39 -21.43
C SER A 341 53.11 13.52 -20.66
N CYS A 342 53.13 13.45 -19.33
CA CYS A 342 54.32 13.86 -18.57
C CYS A 342 54.35 13.19 -17.20
N SER A 343 55.44 12.48 -16.96
CA SER A 343 55.92 11.93 -15.69
C SER A 343 56.51 13.03 -14.80
N ALA A 344 56.28 12.96 -13.48
CA ALA A 344 57.24 13.37 -12.45
C ALA A 344 56.90 12.73 -11.10
N GLU A 345 57.94 12.21 -10.44
CA GLU A 345 57.95 11.54 -9.15
C GLU A 345 57.80 12.49 -7.94
N ALA A 346 57.22 11.91 -6.88
CA ALA A 346 57.51 12.02 -5.44
C ALA A 346 57.54 13.40 -4.73
N ALA A 347 56.63 13.57 -3.76
CA ALA A 347 57.00 13.88 -2.37
C ALA A 347 55.84 13.57 -1.39
N ASN A 348 56.21 12.92 -0.29
CA ASN A 348 55.41 12.53 0.85
C ASN A 348 55.08 13.72 1.75
N ALA A 349 53.82 13.88 2.17
CA ALA A 349 53.45 14.58 3.40
C ALA A 349 52.04 14.15 3.85
N GLY A 350 51.97 13.60 5.06
CA GLY A 350 50.74 13.10 5.67
C GLY A 350 49.74 14.18 6.07
N GLY A 351 48.50 13.76 6.30
CA GLY A 351 47.45 14.59 6.89
C GLY A 351 46.09 13.92 6.72
N GLY A 352 45.51 13.48 7.83
CA GLY A 352 44.25 12.72 7.89
C GLY A 352 43.03 13.43 7.30
N GLY A 353 42.08 12.63 6.83
CA GLY A 353 40.79 13.11 6.32
C GLY A 353 40.12 12.09 5.40
N GLY A 354 39.77 10.90 5.93
CA GLY A 354 39.09 9.86 5.17
C GLY A 354 37.75 9.49 5.80
N SER A 355 36.68 10.24 5.49
CA SER A 355 35.29 9.77 5.70
C SER A 355 34.26 10.64 4.96
N SER A 356 34.38 10.80 3.65
CA SER A 356 33.29 11.38 2.83
C SER A 356 33.06 10.61 1.54
N VAL A 357 34.12 10.10 0.90
CA VAL A 357 34.01 9.38 -0.38
C VAL A 357 33.29 8.02 -0.25
N ALA A 358 33.47 7.30 0.86
CA ALA A 358 32.80 6.00 1.09
C ALA A 358 31.29 6.14 1.39
N ALA A 359 30.88 7.26 1.99
CA ALA A 359 29.47 7.52 2.28
C ALA A 359 28.71 7.92 1.00
N THR A 360 29.34 8.70 0.11
CA THR A 360 28.74 9.08 -1.18
C THR A 360 28.61 7.89 -2.12
N THR A 361 29.59 6.98 -2.18
CA THR A 361 29.49 5.76 -3.01
C THR A 361 28.43 4.80 -2.47
N ALA A 362 28.35 4.61 -1.15
CA ALA A 362 27.29 3.81 -0.52
C ALA A 362 25.89 4.41 -0.74
N ALA A 363 25.75 5.75 -0.64
CA ALA A 363 24.49 6.44 -0.89
C ALA A 363 24.05 6.35 -2.36
N SER A 364 24.97 6.59 -3.30
CA SER A 364 24.68 6.44 -4.75
C SER A 364 24.34 5.00 -5.13
N GLY A 365 25.02 4.01 -4.52
CA GLY A 365 24.73 2.59 -4.71
C GLY A 365 23.37 2.18 -4.13
N ALA A 366 22.96 2.74 -2.99
CA ALA A 366 21.64 2.49 -2.39
C ALA A 366 20.49 3.10 -3.21
N VAL A 367 20.69 4.29 -3.78
CA VAL A 367 19.71 4.93 -4.69
C VAL A 367 19.58 4.13 -5.99
N GLY A 368 20.71 3.79 -6.63
CA GLY A 368 20.70 2.96 -7.85
C GLY A 368 20.12 1.55 -7.63
N ALA A 369 20.34 0.97 -6.43
CA ALA A 369 19.74 -0.30 -6.06
C ALA A 369 18.23 -0.22 -5.84
N ALA A 370 17.66 0.93 -5.46
CA ALA A 370 16.22 1.11 -5.29
C ALA A 370 15.48 1.35 -6.63
N GLU A 371 16.16 1.98 -7.59
CA GLU A 371 15.64 2.29 -8.93
C GLU A 371 15.64 1.09 -9.89
N SER A 372 16.38 0.02 -9.58
CA SER A 372 16.35 -1.20 -10.38
C SER A 372 14.93 -1.79 -10.47
N PRO A 373 14.43 -2.16 -11.67
CA PRO A 373 13.11 -2.76 -11.85
C PRO A 373 12.89 -4.06 -11.07
N LEU A 374 13.96 -4.76 -10.70
CA LEU A 374 13.95 -6.00 -9.90
C LEU A 374 14.34 -5.77 -8.44
N SER A 375 14.42 -4.50 -8.02
CA SER A 375 14.64 -4.15 -6.63
C SER A 375 13.41 -4.41 -5.78
N THR A 376 13.59 -5.17 -4.70
CA THR A 376 12.59 -5.40 -3.66
C THR A 376 12.55 -4.26 -2.64
N ILE A 377 13.31 -3.19 -2.85
CA ILE A 377 13.25 -1.98 -2.05
C ILE A 377 11.98 -1.19 -2.41
N LEU A 378 11.21 -0.91 -1.37
CA LEU A 378 10.02 -0.06 -1.36
C LEU A 378 10.25 1.12 -0.44
N VAL A 379 10.04 2.31 -0.99
CA VAL A 379 10.19 3.60 -0.31
C VAL A 379 9.03 4.49 -0.72
N GLY A 380 8.74 5.49 0.10
CA GLY A 380 7.87 6.57 -0.31
C GLY A 380 7.58 7.56 0.81
N PRO A 381 6.82 8.62 0.49
CA PRO A 381 6.69 9.79 1.36
C PRO A 381 6.12 9.51 2.75
N TRP A 382 5.36 8.43 2.93
CA TRP A 382 4.82 8.04 4.24
C TRP A 382 5.90 7.73 5.28
N LEU A 383 7.13 7.39 4.85
CA LEU A 383 8.25 7.16 5.77
C LEU A 383 8.71 8.44 6.49
N ASP A 384 8.32 9.62 6.01
CA ASP A 384 8.58 10.89 6.71
C ASP A 384 7.50 11.22 7.75
N LEU A 385 6.36 10.54 7.74
CA LEU A 385 5.24 10.86 8.64
C LEU A 385 5.49 10.39 10.08
N TRP A 386 6.35 9.40 10.26
CA TRP A 386 6.49 8.67 11.50
C TRP A 386 7.96 8.51 11.89
N PRO A 387 8.29 8.47 13.20
CA PRO A 387 9.64 8.19 13.64
C PRO A 387 10.14 6.85 13.12
N ILE A 388 11.40 6.82 12.65
CA ILE A 388 12.06 5.60 12.22
C ILE A 388 12.68 4.87 13.40
N THR A 389 12.11 3.69 13.73
CA THR A 389 12.53 2.85 14.85
C THR A 389 13.36 1.64 14.45
N HIS A 390 13.33 1.26 13.16
CA HIS A 390 14.12 0.14 12.63
C HIS A 390 14.89 0.56 11.36
N GLU A 391 16.19 0.28 11.36
CA GLU A 391 17.05 0.42 10.20
C GLU A 391 17.02 -0.83 9.34
N ASN A 392 16.67 -0.68 8.06
CA ASN A 392 16.69 -1.76 7.09
C ASN A 392 16.94 -1.20 5.67
N LYS A 393 16.96 -2.07 4.66
CA LYS A 393 17.23 -1.67 3.27
C LYS A 393 16.26 -0.59 2.73
N HIS A 394 15.02 -0.56 3.24
CA HIS A 394 13.99 0.40 2.83
C HIS A 394 14.25 1.77 3.42
N THR A 395 14.44 1.84 4.75
CA THR A 395 14.70 3.11 5.45
C THR A 395 16.06 3.69 5.08
N ALA A 396 17.07 2.84 4.87
CA ALA A 396 18.38 3.26 4.36
C ALA A 396 18.28 3.88 2.95
N ALA A 397 17.56 3.23 2.03
CA ALA A 397 17.35 3.77 0.68
C ALA A 397 16.58 5.10 0.71
N TRP A 398 15.53 5.21 1.54
CA TRP A 398 14.77 6.45 1.71
C TRP A 398 15.65 7.62 2.18
N ARG A 399 16.50 7.39 3.18
CA ARG A 399 17.45 8.42 3.65
C ARG A 399 18.48 8.78 2.60
N ALA A 400 19.00 7.80 1.87
CA ALA A 400 19.95 8.06 0.79
C ALA A 400 19.34 8.98 -0.29
N MET A 401 18.07 8.75 -0.67
CA MET A 401 17.35 9.62 -1.61
C MET A 401 17.20 11.06 -1.08
N LYS A 402 16.86 11.22 0.21
CA LYS A 402 16.73 12.54 0.86
C LYS A 402 18.06 13.30 0.94
N HIS A 403 19.14 12.62 1.32
CA HIS A 403 20.44 13.26 1.47
C HIS A 403 21.15 13.51 0.13
N GLY A 404 20.95 12.66 -0.88
CA GLY A 404 21.46 12.89 -2.24
C GLY A 404 20.80 14.06 -2.96
N SER A 405 19.59 14.48 -2.53
CA SER A 405 18.88 15.65 -3.06
C SER A 405 19.43 16.98 -2.52
N ASN A 406 20.18 16.96 -1.41
CA ASN A 406 20.68 18.15 -0.71
C ASN A 406 22.16 18.48 -1.00
N SER A 407 22.87 17.70 -1.82
CA SER A 407 24.27 17.97 -2.18
C SER A 407 24.45 18.84 -3.44
N GLY A 408 23.39 19.56 -3.85
CA GLY A 408 23.36 20.40 -5.06
C GLY A 408 22.94 21.86 -4.83
N GLN A 409 23.05 22.38 -3.60
CA GLN A 409 22.91 23.81 -3.31
C GLN A 409 24.20 24.41 -2.77
#